data_AF-A0A167GX68-F1
#
_entry.id   AF-A0A167GX68-F1
#
_cell.length_a   1.000
_cell.length_b   1.000
_cell.length_c   1.000
_cell.angle_alpha   90.00
_cell.angle_beta   90.00
_cell.angle_gamma   90.00
#
_symmetry.space_group_name_H-M   'P 1'
#
loop_
_entity.id
_entity.type
_entity.pdbx_description
1 polymer ?
#
loop_
_entity_poly.entity_id
_entity_poly.type
_entity_poly.pdbx_seq_one_letter_code
_entity_poly.pdbx_strand_id
1 'polypeptide(L)'
;MPTHHIPVQRTAIVGHKESPKGLFASPSPPERAAPRLLAAVEAAAHRSELEFRAARGDSRGLSSLFRQRLFLLPLLCVALSGCALSGGNFSQHPGFASHFESNPRRASAATADEQALLERHRPQLWLPAGHAGPIDFYCDYIAQGSLVTQGGQQQPRPVTQALLNQFTNDPQAVFTHQPDAASPACGPARALGRVDTVELSMAAGEAPRPWRFLTYHFVFRHSGLVAGLSWWQSLGMGLVGDLNDWHQLDHYTAATIVINETEQPVALMLQQHNGMHTYVVGETVGDWQLAPSVDGRLAIDVAIRSNELYPHRPGRQVRPAVDFVSAQTLPYLMGLRPGTLRSSADITEPARMADYRLGFLPPDDAFYAFAGYLGERRLLPGRDGPPGTDYNTVPALKPLYRQWVAGYWREGNSGDLNRLLPMMGRDTNPEPAIQQQTIELGLTLKRLGL
;
A
#
# COMPACT_ATOMS: atom_id res chain seq x y z
N MET A 1 31.05 -49.68 31.74
CA MET A 1 30.43 -48.35 31.58
C MET A 1 29.30 -48.48 30.56
N PRO A 2 28.06 -48.10 30.89
CA PRO A 2 26.92 -48.31 30.00
C PRO A 2 26.85 -47.19 28.95
N THR A 3 26.69 -47.57 27.70
CA THR A 3 26.41 -46.69 26.56
C THR A 3 24.93 -46.34 26.54
N HIS A 4 24.59 -45.06 26.71
CA HIS A 4 23.24 -44.54 26.51
C HIS A 4 22.93 -44.46 25.01
N HIS A 5 21.98 -45.28 24.56
CA HIS A 5 21.32 -45.13 23.27
C HIS A 5 20.20 -44.09 23.39
N ILE A 6 20.28 -43.01 22.60
CA ILE A 6 19.19 -42.07 22.38
C ILE A 6 18.44 -42.53 21.11
N PRO A 7 17.12 -42.78 21.15
CA PRO A 7 16.37 -43.14 19.96
C PRO A 7 16.04 -41.89 19.14
N VAL A 8 16.43 -41.90 17.87
CA VAL A 8 16.00 -40.94 16.85
C VAL A 8 14.58 -41.35 16.40
N GLN A 9 13.58 -40.54 16.72
CA GLN A 9 12.24 -40.69 16.15
C GLN A 9 12.26 -40.24 14.68
N ARG A 10 12.06 -41.20 13.77
CA ARG A 10 11.71 -40.93 12.37
C ARG A 10 10.22 -40.67 12.28
N THR A 11 9.82 -39.44 12.02
CA THR A 11 8.44 -39.12 11.65
C THR A 11 8.24 -39.44 10.17
N ALA A 12 7.34 -40.38 9.90
CA ALA A 12 6.94 -40.80 8.57
C ALA A 12 6.16 -39.69 7.85
N ILE A 13 6.60 -39.35 6.65
CA ILE A 13 5.84 -38.53 5.69
C ILE A 13 4.88 -39.50 4.98
N VAL A 14 3.61 -39.49 5.40
CA VAL A 14 2.53 -40.15 4.65
C VAL A 14 2.00 -39.16 3.63
N GLY A 15 2.17 -39.52 2.35
CA GLY A 15 1.61 -38.78 1.23
C GLY A 15 0.11 -39.00 1.11
N HIS A 16 -0.64 -37.90 0.98
CA HIS A 16 -1.92 -37.91 0.31
C HIS A 16 -1.89 -36.92 -0.86
N LYS A 17 -1.84 -37.49 -2.06
CA LYS A 17 -2.22 -36.85 -3.32
C LYS A 17 -3.75 -36.82 -3.36
N GLU A 18 -4.35 -35.64 -3.28
CA GLU A 18 -5.51 -35.25 -4.10
C GLU A 18 -5.44 -33.73 -4.29
N SER A 19 -5.21 -33.30 -5.53
CA SER A 19 -5.22 -31.88 -5.91
C SER A 19 -6.65 -31.49 -6.25
N PRO A 20 -7.27 -30.51 -5.56
CA PRO A 20 -8.54 -29.96 -6.01
C PRO A 20 -8.29 -29.14 -7.28
N LYS A 21 -8.92 -29.56 -8.38
CA LYS A 21 -8.99 -28.79 -9.63
C LYS A 21 -9.94 -27.61 -9.45
N GLY A 22 -9.41 -26.41 -9.71
CA GLY A 22 -10.11 -25.25 -10.26
C GLY A 22 -11.12 -24.54 -9.35
N LEU A 23 -10.85 -23.29 -8.99
CA LEU A 23 -11.86 -22.26 -8.65
C LEU A 23 -11.18 -20.90 -8.41
N PHE A 24 -10.78 -20.23 -9.49
CA PHE A 24 -10.50 -18.79 -9.49
C PHE A 24 -11.51 -18.11 -10.40
N ALA A 25 -12.57 -17.56 -9.81
CA ALA A 25 -13.51 -16.69 -10.49
C ALA A 25 -13.91 -15.55 -9.55
N SER A 26 -13.18 -14.44 -9.64
CA SER A 26 -13.75 -13.11 -9.43
C SER A 26 -14.13 -12.54 -10.81
N PRO A 27 -15.18 -11.71 -10.90
CA PRO A 27 -15.83 -11.41 -12.17
C PRO A 27 -14.90 -10.70 -13.15
N SER A 28 -14.81 -11.24 -14.36
CA SER A 28 -14.07 -10.67 -15.48
C SER A 28 -14.69 -9.34 -15.92
N PRO A 29 -13.91 -8.28 -16.21
CA PRO A 29 -14.36 -7.24 -17.13
C PRO A 29 -14.41 -7.81 -18.57
N PRO A 30 -15.21 -7.25 -19.48
CA PRO A 30 -15.37 -7.78 -20.84
C PRO A 30 -14.07 -7.60 -21.65
N GLU A 31 -13.26 -8.65 -21.71
CA GLU A 31 -11.86 -8.67 -22.17
C GLU A 31 -11.65 -8.49 -23.69
N ARG A 32 -12.69 -8.32 -24.51
CA ARG A 32 -12.51 -8.17 -25.98
C ARG A 32 -12.88 -6.80 -26.55
N ALA A 33 -13.64 -5.99 -25.82
CA ALA A 33 -13.99 -4.62 -26.25
C ALA A 33 -13.12 -3.55 -25.60
N ALA A 34 -12.71 -3.76 -24.34
CA ALA A 34 -12.00 -2.76 -23.55
C ALA A 34 -10.62 -2.35 -24.12
N PRO A 35 -9.76 -3.24 -24.64
CA PRO A 35 -8.46 -2.83 -25.17
C PRO A 35 -8.56 -1.99 -26.45
N ARG A 36 -9.55 -2.29 -27.31
CA ARG A 36 -9.79 -1.55 -28.55
C ARG A 36 -10.42 -0.18 -28.30
N LEU A 37 -11.38 -0.12 -27.36
CA LEU A 37 -12.01 1.14 -26.96
C LEU A 37 -11.00 2.04 -26.26
N LEU A 38 -10.17 1.48 -25.37
CA LEU A 38 -9.10 2.21 -24.69
C LEU A 38 -8.09 2.75 -25.71
N ALA A 39 -7.53 1.89 -26.59
CA ALA A 39 -6.60 2.35 -27.63
C ALA A 39 -7.20 3.44 -28.54
N ALA A 40 -8.51 3.39 -28.82
CA ALA A 40 -9.20 4.44 -29.59
C ALA A 40 -9.34 5.75 -28.80
N VAL A 41 -9.64 5.68 -27.49
CA VAL A 41 -9.68 6.85 -26.59
C VAL A 41 -8.28 7.46 -26.44
N GLU A 42 -7.24 6.62 -26.30
CA GLU A 42 -5.85 7.03 -26.21
C GLU A 42 -5.37 7.74 -27.48
N ALA A 43 -5.68 7.17 -28.65
CA ALA A 43 -5.38 7.80 -29.94
C ALA A 43 -6.16 9.12 -30.14
N ALA A 44 -7.41 9.18 -29.66
CA ALA A 44 -8.23 10.39 -29.73
C ALA A 44 -7.72 11.49 -28.78
N ALA A 45 -7.28 11.14 -27.57
CA ALA A 45 -6.72 12.08 -26.60
C ALA A 45 -5.39 12.65 -27.09
N HIS A 46 -4.47 11.80 -27.57
CA HIS A 46 -3.19 12.22 -28.14
C HIS A 46 -3.39 13.10 -29.38
N ARG A 47 -4.36 12.77 -30.26
CA ARG A 47 -4.72 13.60 -31.40
C ARG A 47 -5.32 14.95 -30.95
N SER A 48 -6.20 14.95 -29.95
CA SER A 48 -6.80 16.19 -29.42
C SER A 48 -5.75 17.10 -28.77
N GLU A 49 -4.73 16.54 -28.12
CA GLU A 49 -3.62 17.33 -27.54
C GLU A 49 -2.74 17.94 -28.63
N LEU A 50 -2.41 17.19 -29.69
CA LEU A 50 -1.69 17.72 -30.85
C LEU A 50 -2.51 18.79 -31.58
N GLU A 51 -3.81 18.57 -31.77
CA GLU A 51 -4.74 19.54 -32.37
C GLU A 51 -4.89 20.79 -31.49
N PHE A 52 -4.95 20.66 -30.17
CA PHE A 52 -5.00 21.79 -29.25
C PHE A 52 -3.70 22.61 -29.25
N ARG A 53 -2.53 21.93 -29.32
CA ARG A 53 -1.22 22.59 -29.47
C ARG A 53 -1.11 23.29 -30.82
N ALA A 54 -1.65 22.72 -31.89
CA ALA A 54 -1.71 23.33 -33.22
C ALA A 54 -2.71 24.51 -33.28
N ALA A 55 -3.87 24.39 -32.63
CA ALA A 55 -4.92 25.42 -32.59
C ALA A 55 -4.55 26.66 -31.76
N ARG A 56 -3.58 26.56 -30.83
CA ARG A 56 -2.97 27.75 -30.20
C ARG A 56 -2.24 28.66 -31.21
N GLY A 57 -1.96 28.17 -32.43
CA GLY A 57 -1.37 28.95 -33.51
C GLY A 57 -2.38 29.61 -34.46
N ASP A 58 -3.66 29.20 -34.47
CA ASP A 58 -4.62 29.69 -35.46
C ASP A 58 -6.05 29.75 -34.90
N SER A 59 -6.54 30.95 -34.63
CA SER A 59 -7.72 31.20 -33.79
C SER A 59 -9.04 31.35 -34.57
N ARG A 60 -9.18 30.76 -35.76
CA ARG A 60 -10.39 30.94 -36.59
C ARG A 60 -10.91 29.61 -37.16
N GLY A 61 -11.73 28.87 -36.39
CA GLY A 61 -12.51 27.77 -36.96
C GLY A 61 -13.15 26.68 -36.07
N LEU A 62 -13.34 26.89 -34.76
CA LEU A 62 -13.63 25.77 -33.81
C LEU A 62 -15.07 25.67 -33.26
N SER A 63 -16.13 26.00 -34.01
CA SER A 63 -17.49 26.10 -33.41
C SER A 63 -18.45 24.91 -33.60
N SER A 64 -18.24 24.01 -34.57
CA SER A 64 -19.26 23.00 -34.96
C SER A 64 -18.94 21.57 -34.51
N LEU A 65 -17.74 21.05 -34.81
CA LEU A 65 -17.35 19.67 -34.48
C LEU A 65 -17.15 19.41 -32.98
N PHE A 66 -16.83 20.46 -32.21
CA PHE A 66 -16.61 20.36 -30.77
C PHE A 66 -17.92 20.15 -29.99
N ARG A 67 -19.06 20.66 -30.51
CA ARG A 67 -20.36 20.57 -29.83
C ARG A 67 -21.01 19.19 -29.95
N GLN A 68 -20.81 18.48 -31.07
CA GLN A 68 -21.41 17.16 -31.28
C GLN A 68 -20.69 16.02 -30.52
N ARG A 69 -19.39 16.18 -30.19
CA ARG A 69 -18.63 15.18 -29.43
C ARG A 69 -18.83 15.27 -27.91
N LEU A 70 -19.27 16.42 -27.40
CA LEU A 70 -19.48 16.64 -25.96
C LEU A 70 -20.71 15.86 -25.42
N PHE A 71 -21.70 15.55 -26.26
CA PHE A 71 -22.92 14.85 -25.86
C PHE A 71 -22.80 13.31 -25.77
N LEU A 72 -21.74 12.71 -26.32
CA LEU A 72 -21.51 11.26 -26.26
C LEU A 72 -20.79 10.80 -24.97
N LEU A 73 -20.09 11.71 -24.29
CA LEU A 73 -19.39 11.42 -23.03
C LEU A 73 -20.33 11.01 -21.86
N PRO A 74 -21.43 11.73 -21.56
CA PRO A 74 -22.26 11.40 -20.41
C PRO A 74 -23.02 10.07 -20.56
N LEU A 75 -23.39 9.69 -21.79
CA LEU A 75 -24.09 8.42 -22.05
C LEU A 75 -23.19 7.20 -21.80
N LEU A 76 -21.88 7.33 -22.05
CA LEU A 76 -20.88 6.28 -21.79
C LEU A 76 -20.61 6.13 -20.28
N CYS A 77 -20.67 7.22 -19.51
CA CYS A 77 -20.52 7.20 -18.05
C CYS A 77 -21.67 6.48 -17.34
N VAL A 78 -22.91 6.57 -17.85
CA VAL A 78 -24.08 5.88 -17.26
C VAL A 78 -24.05 4.37 -17.53
N ALA A 79 -23.54 3.94 -18.69
CA ALA A 79 -23.47 2.52 -19.05
C ALA A 79 -22.37 1.72 -18.32
N LEU A 80 -21.35 2.40 -17.79
CA LEU A 80 -20.24 1.75 -17.05
C LEU A 80 -20.53 1.53 -15.56
N SER A 81 -21.56 2.16 -15.00
CA SER A 81 -21.92 2.06 -13.57
C SER A 81 -22.77 0.82 -13.22
N GLY A 82 -23.16 0.01 -14.20
CA GLY A 82 -24.13 -1.08 -14.03
C GLY A 82 -23.58 -2.46 -13.62
N CYS A 83 -22.26 -2.64 -13.47
CA CYS A 83 -21.65 -3.98 -13.31
C CYS A 83 -20.69 -4.16 -12.13
N ALA A 84 -20.56 -3.23 -11.19
CA ALA A 84 -19.55 -3.30 -10.14
C ALA A 84 -20.14 -3.27 -8.72
N LEU A 85 -20.81 -4.36 -8.31
CA LEU A 85 -21.14 -4.58 -6.89
C LEU A 85 -21.03 -6.08 -6.56
N SER A 86 -19.85 -6.68 -6.72
CA SER A 86 -19.51 -7.78 -5.81
C SER A 86 -19.33 -7.14 -4.44
N GLY A 87 -20.35 -7.24 -3.56
CA GLY A 87 -20.47 -6.50 -2.30
C GLY A 87 -19.46 -6.87 -1.19
N GLY A 88 -18.25 -7.27 -1.56
CA GLY A 88 -17.16 -7.60 -0.65
C GLY A 88 -15.99 -6.64 -0.76
N ASN A 89 -15.25 -6.46 0.33
CA ASN A 89 -13.98 -5.74 0.34
C ASN A 89 -12.79 -6.72 0.32
N PHE A 90 -11.58 -6.16 0.33
CA PHE A 90 -10.36 -6.95 0.27
C PHE A 90 -10.18 -7.89 1.47
N SER A 91 -10.76 -7.60 2.64
CA SER A 91 -10.65 -8.48 3.82
C SER A 91 -11.30 -9.85 3.60
N GLN A 92 -12.25 -9.92 2.67
CA GLN A 92 -12.98 -11.12 2.30
C GLN A 92 -12.23 -11.96 1.25
N HIS A 93 -11.05 -11.54 0.82
CA HIS A 93 -10.24 -12.31 -0.13
C HIS A 93 -9.96 -13.73 0.43
N PRO A 94 -10.11 -14.79 -0.39
CA PRO A 94 -9.85 -16.16 0.05
C PRO A 94 -8.46 -16.32 0.68
N GLY A 95 -8.42 -17.03 1.81
CA GLY A 95 -7.19 -17.34 2.54
C GLY A 95 -6.95 -16.48 3.78
N PHE A 96 -7.58 -15.30 3.93
CA PHE A 96 -7.39 -14.47 5.12
C PHE A 96 -7.86 -15.15 6.40
N ALA A 97 -9.06 -15.76 6.38
CA ALA A 97 -9.59 -16.48 7.53
C ALA A 97 -8.64 -17.59 8.00
N SER A 98 -8.22 -18.47 7.08
CA SER A 98 -7.26 -19.54 7.37
C SER A 98 -5.90 -19.01 7.85
N HIS A 99 -5.42 -17.91 7.27
CA HIS A 99 -4.17 -17.27 7.68
C HIS A 99 -4.23 -16.79 9.14
N PHE A 100 -5.26 -16.02 9.51
CA PHE A 100 -5.38 -15.46 10.86
C PHE A 100 -5.84 -16.50 11.90
N GLU A 101 -6.48 -17.59 11.50
CA GLU A 101 -6.70 -18.76 12.37
C GLU A 101 -5.36 -19.45 12.71
N SER A 102 -4.46 -19.59 11.72
CA SER A 102 -3.15 -20.21 11.91
C SER A 102 -2.11 -19.27 12.53
N ASN A 103 -2.32 -17.96 12.43
CA ASN A 103 -1.44 -16.90 12.90
C ASN A 103 -2.28 -15.86 13.67
N PRO A 104 -2.83 -16.22 14.84
CA PRO A 104 -3.69 -15.34 15.60
C PRO A 104 -2.94 -14.06 15.99
N ARG A 105 -3.64 -12.92 15.88
CA ARG A 105 -3.10 -11.63 16.28
C ARG A 105 -2.90 -11.62 17.80
N ARG A 106 -1.85 -10.93 18.25
CA ARG A 106 -1.61 -10.76 19.70
C ARG A 106 -2.68 -9.82 20.28
N ALA A 107 -3.17 -10.15 21.46
CA ALA A 107 -4.12 -9.33 22.21
C ALA A 107 -3.44 -8.28 23.12
N SER A 108 -2.11 -8.28 23.18
CA SER A 108 -1.32 -7.35 23.95
C SER A 108 -0.69 -6.28 23.05
N ALA A 109 -0.67 -5.04 23.53
CA ALA A 109 0.13 -3.97 22.91
C ALA A 109 1.64 -4.29 23.01
N ALA A 110 2.46 -3.50 22.33
CA ALA A 110 3.91 -3.59 22.40
C ALA A 110 4.41 -3.52 23.86
N THR A 111 5.33 -4.41 24.23
CA THR A 111 6.03 -4.43 25.52
C THR A 111 6.93 -3.20 25.68
N ALA A 112 7.40 -2.93 26.90
CA ALA A 112 8.30 -1.79 27.16
C ALA A 112 9.58 -1.81 26.30
N ASP A 113 10.16 -3.00 26.08
CA ASP A 113 11.35 -3.17 25.23
C ASP A 113 11.03 -2.91 23.75
N GLU A 114 9.88 -3.43 23.26
CA GLU A 114 9.40 -3.14 21.89
C GLU A 114 9.11 -1.65 21.70
N GLN A 115 8.51 -0.98 22.70
CA GLN A 115 8.26 0.47 22.67
C GLN A 115 9.57 1.26 22.63
N ALA A 116 10.56 0.89 23.45
CA ALA A 116 11.88 1.53 23.45
C ALA A 116 12.61 1.35 22.11
N LEU A 117 12.46 0.18 21.49
CA LEU A 117 13.01 -0.12 20.17
C LEU A 117 12.33 0.73 19.08
N LEU A 118 11.00 0.84 19.10
CA LEU A 118 10.23 1.70 18.20
C LEU A 118 10.60 3.18 18.36
N GLU A 119 10.78 3.68 19.58
CA GLU A 119 11.21 5.07 19.79
C GLU A 119 12.62 5.33 19.26
N ARG A 120 13.56 4.39 19.48
CA ARG A 120 14.95 4.51 19.01
C ARG A 120 15.04 4.60 17.49
N HIS A 121 14.26 3.80 16.77
CA HIS A 121 14.26 3.76 15.32
C HIS A 121 13.16 4.60 14.68
N ARG A 122 12.49 5.47 15.45
CA ARG A 122 11.36 6.27 14.98
C ARG A 122 11.73 7.11 13.74
N PRO A 123 11.12 6.90 12.57
CA PRO A 123 11.55 7.56 11.35
C PRO A 123 11.34 9.07 11.39
N GLN A 124 12.21 9.82 10.71
CA GLN A 124 11.99 11.23 10.44
C GLN A 124 11.00 11.36 9.28
N LEU A 125 9.76 11.73 9.57
CA LEU A 125 8.73 11.93 8.55
C LEU A 125 8.77 13.38 8.05
N TRP A 126 9.08 13.57 6.78
CA TRP A 126 9.13 14.86 6.12
C TRP A 126 7.85 15.12 5.33
N LEU A 127 7.29 16.30 5.55
CA LEU A 127 6.05 16.75 4.95
C LEU A 127 6.32 17.87 3.94
N PRO A 128 5.54 17.93 2.85
CA PRO A 128 5.57 19.05 1.94
C PRO A 128 5.00 20.32 2.58
N ALA A 129 5.33 21.47 1.97
CA ALA A 129 4.84 22.76 2.44
C ALA A 129 3.31 22.80 2.40
N GLY A 130 2.69 23.28 3.50
CA GLY A 130 1.24 23.36 3.63
C GLY A 130 0.50 22.04 3.83
N HIS A 131 1.18 20.89 3.81
CA HIS A 131 0.55 19.60 4.09
C HIS A 131 0.06 19.54 5.53
N ALA A 132 -1.14 18.99 5.79
CA ALA A 132 -1.69 18.90 7.15
C ALA A 132 -0.84 18.01 8.07
N GLY A 133 -0.33 16.91 7.51
CA GLY A 133 0.43 15.89 8.24
C GLY A 133 -0.49 14.81 8.79
N PRO A 134 0.08 13.84 9.53
CA PRO A 134 -0.70 12.77 10.13
C PRO A 134 -1.59 13.29 11.27
N ILE A 135 -2.55 12.48 11.69
CA ILE A 135 -3.50 12.72 12.80
C ILE A 135 -3.56 11.50 13.73
N ASP A 136 -4.24 11.60 14.88
CA ASP A 136 -4.53 10.44 15.72
C ASP A 136 -5.73 9.65 15.16
N PHE A 137 -5.58 8.32 15.03
CA PHE A 137 -6.63 7.45 14.49
C PHE A 137 -7.93 7.53 15.31
N TYR A 138 -7.87 7.41 16.63
CA TYR A 138 -9.09 7.34 17.42
C TYR A 138 -9.64 8.71 17.74
N CYS A 139 -8.77 9.61 18.16
CA CYS A 139 -9.19 10.88 18.69
C CYS A 139 -9.51 11.92 17.62
N ASP A 140 -8.91 11.81 16.42
CA ASP A 140 -9.23 12.70 15.29
C ASP A 140 -10.05 11.98 14.21
N TYR A 141 -9.61 10.81 13.73
CA TYR A 141 -10.26 10.14 12.59
C TYR A 141 -11.58 9.46 12.97
N ILE A 142 -11.56 8.55 13.96
CA ILE A 142 -12.76 7.78 14.39
C ILE A 142 -13.77 8.67 15.11
N ALA A 143 -13.31 9.62 15.95
CA ALA A 143 -14.18 10.55 16.65
C ALA A 143 -15.03 11.41 15.70
N GLN A 144 -14.54 11.68 14.49
CA GLN A 144 -15.21 12.47 13.46
C GLN A 144 -15.89 11.58 12.42
N GLY A 145 -16.75 10.65 12.85
CA GLY A 145 -17.45 9.79 11.89
C GLY A 145 -18.68 9.07 12.41
N SER A 146 -19.15 8.13 11.62
CA SER A 146 -20.27 7.25 11.95
C SER A 146 -19.99 5.83 11.51
N LEU A 147 -20.49 4.87 12.28
CA LEU A 147 -20.44 3.46 11.98
C LEU A 147 -21.85 2.97 11.62
N VAL A 148 -21.96 2.28 10.49
CA VAL A 148 -23.16 1.56 10.04
C VAL A 148 -22.80 0.08 9.95
N THR A 149 -23.62 -0.80 10.52
CA THR A 149 -23.34 -2.24 10.59
C THR A 149 -24.25 -3.02 9.65
N GLN A 150 -24.12 -4.35 9.65
CA GLN A 150 -25.02 -5.24 8.91
C GLN A 150 -26.50 -4.86 9.11
N GLY A 151 -27.26 -4.83 8.02
CA GLY A 151 -28.68 -4.42 8.03
C GLY A 151 -28.91 -2.90 7.96
N GLY A 152 -27.85 -2.10 7.82
CA GLY A 152 -27.96 -0.64 7.72
C GLY A 152 -28.19 0.04 9.07
N GLN A 153 -27.95 -0.65 10.17
CA GLN A 153 -28.13 -0.11 11.51
C GLN A 153 -27.03 0.91 11.82
N GLN A 154 -27.42 2.16 12.03
CA GLN A 154 -26.51 3.21 12.49
C GLN A 154 -26.20 3.02 13.98
N GLN A 155 -24.91 3.01 14.31
CA GLN A 155 -24.45 2.88 15.68
C GLN A 155 -24.40 4.25 16.39
N PRO A 156 -24.47 4.29 17.74
CA PRO A 156 -24.44 5.53 18.50
C PRO A 156 -23.17 6.36 18.25
N ARG A 157 -23.30 7.68 18.36
CA ARG A 157 -22.18 8.64 18.34
C ARG A 157 -21.84 9.11 19.76
N PRO A 158 -20.57 9.47 20.05
CA PRO A 158 -19.41 9.33 19.18
C PRO A 158 -18.99 7.86 19.00
N VAL A 159 -18.43 7.52 17.85
CA VAL A 159 -17.83 6.20 17.65
C VAL A 159 -16.58 6.10 18.51
N THR A 160 -16.45 5.04 19.29
CA THR A 160 -15.31 4.81 20.20
C THR A 160 -14.49 3.61 19.73
N GLN A 161 -13.25 3.49 20.23
CA GLN A 161 -12.43 2.30 20.03
C GLN A 161 -13.16 1.02 20.47
N ALA A 162 -13.79 1.03 21.65
CA ALA A 162 -14.54 -0.12 22.15
C ALA A 162 -15.70 -0.51 21.24
N LEU A 163 -16.44 0.48 20.71
CA LEU A 163 -17.52 0.23 19.76
C LEU A 163 -16.99 -0.35 18.44
N LEU A 164 -15.91 0.22 17.89
CA LEU A 164 -15.30 -0.27 16.67
C LEU A 164 -14.79 -1.72 16.83
N ASN A 165 -14.19 -2.03 17.98
CA ASN A 165 -13.70 -3.37 18.33
C ASN A 165 -14.82 -4.42 18.44
N GLN A 166 -16.05 -4.03 18.77
CA GLN A 166 -17.20 -4.95 18.78
C GLN A 166 -17.56 -5.45 17.36
N PHE A 167 -17.26 -4.65 16.34
CA PHE A 167 -17.60 -4.95 14.95
C PHE A 167 -16.37 -5.31 14.10
N THR A 168 -15.21 -5.59 14.72
CA THR A 168 -13.97 -5.96 14.02
C THR A 168 -14.15 -7.08 13.02
N ASN A 169 -14.99 -8.08 13.32
CA ASN A 169 -15.22 -9.23 12.45
C ASN A 169 -16.45 -9.09 11.54
N ASP A 170 -17.15 -7.94 11.54
CA ASP A 170 -18.29 -7.68 10.65
C ASP A 170 -17.76 -7.13 9.31
N PRO A 171 -17.75 -7.93 8.22
CA PRO A 171 -17.19 -7.50 6.96
C PRO A 171 -18.15 -6.58 6.18
N GLN A 172 -19.37 -6.34 6.69
CA GLN A 172 -20.36 -5.41 6.16
C GLN A 172 -20.40 -4.10 6.95
N ALA A 173 -19.67 -3.99 8.06
CA ALA A 173 -19.58 -2.75 8.81
C ALA A 173 -18.82 -1.68 8.01
N VAL A 174 -19.35 -0.45 8.00
CA VAL A 174 -18.81 0.70 7.28
C VAL A 174 -18.69 1.86 8.24
N PHE A 175 -17.46 2.28 8.51
CA PHE A 175 -17.16 3.53 9.17
C PHE A 175 -16.96 4.63 8.14
N THR A 176 -17.76 5.68 8.16
CA THR A 176 -17.59 6.85 7.29
C THR A 176 -16.94 7.98 8.08
N HIS A 177 -15.72 8.38 7.67
CA HIS A 177 -15.07 9.59 8.18
C HIS A 177 -15.76 10.84 7.63
N GLN A 178 -16.04 11.79 8.51
CA GLN A 178 -16.72 13.06 8.24
C GLN A 178 -15.87 14.18 8.83
N PRO A 179 -14.77 14.56 8.16
CA PRO A 179 -13.81 15.50 8.70
C PRO A 179 -14.48 16.86 8.95
N ASP A 180 -14.32 17.38 10.16
CA ASP A 180 -14.72 18.73 10.51
C ASP A 180 -13.47 19.61 10.62
N ALA A 181 -13.31 20.54 9.68
CA ALA A 181 -12.18 21.46 9.67
C ALA A 181 -12.15 22.39 10.89
N ALA A 182 -13.29 22.60 11.56
CA ALA A 182 -13.38 23.41 12.77
C ALA A 182 -13.07 22.61 14.04
N SER A 183 -13.08 21.28 13.98
CA SER A 183 -12.80 20.43 15.14
C SER A 183 -11.32 20.52 15.50
N PRO A 184 -10.98 20.98 16.73
CA PRO A 184 -9.60 21.07 17.16
C PRO A 184 -8.98 19.67 17.22
N ALA A 185 -7.71 19.56 16.80
CA ALA A 185 -6.96 18.33 16.97
C ALA A 185 -6.89 17.97 18.46
N CYS A 186 -7.03 16.68 18.79
CA CYS A 186 -6.98 16.21 20.16
C CYS A 186 -5.59 16.31 20.82
N GLY A 187 -4.57 16.65 20.03
CA GLY A 187 -3.17 16.69 20.44
C GLY A 187 -2.23 16.57 19.24
N PRO A 188 -0.93 16.29 19.48
CA PRO A 188 -0.01 15.96 18.40
C PRO A 188 -0.43 14.66 17.73
N ALA A 189 -0.11 14.53 16.44
CA ALA A 189 -0.37 13.34 15.66
C ALA A 189 0.22 12.08 16.31
N ARG A 190 -0.41 10.93 16.09
CA ARG A 190 0.04 9.65 16.63
C ARG A 190 0.27 8.63 15.53
N ALA A 191 1.51 8.18 15.38
CA ALA A 191 1.84 7.02 14.56
C ALA A 191 1.69 5.74 15.38
N LEU A 192 0.99 4.75 14.84
CA LEU A 192 0.75 3.49 15.55
C LEU A 192 1.89 2.52 15.26
N GLY A 193 2.67 2.22 16.30
CA GLY A 193 3.88 1.40 16.23
C GLY A 193 3.62 -0.06 16.58
N ARG A 194 4.19 -0.98 15.80
CA ARG A 194 4.14 -2.44 16.04
C ARG A 194 5.50 -3.06 15.76
N VAL A 195 5.88 -4.06 16.56
CA VAL A 195 7.07 -4.89 16.33
C VAL A 195 6.65 -6.30 15.99
N ASP A 196 7.08 -6.84 14.87
CA ASP A 196 6.92 -8.25 14.53
C ASP A 196 8.30 -8.91 14.44
N THR A 197 8.44 -10.15 14.91
CA THR A 197 9.72 -10.90 14.88
C THR A 197 9.56 -12.16 14.06
N VAL A 198 10.53 -12.44 13.19
CA VAL A 198 10.56 -13.63 12.32
C VAL A 198 11.94 -14.25 12.35
N GLU A 199 12.00 -15.56 12.55
CA GLU A 199 13.22 -16.34 12.34
C GLU A 199 13.37 -16.70 10.85
N LEU A 200 14.42 -16.22 10.20
CA LEU A 200 14.62 -16.44 8.76
C LEU A 200 16.10 -16.65 8.43
N SER A 201 16.35 -17.58 7.51
CA SER A 201 17.64 -17.76 6.86
C SER A 201 17.61 -17.09 5.48
N MET A 202 18.57 -16.20 5.23
CA MET A 202 18.66 -15.43 3.97
C MET A 202 19.54 -16.09 2.92
N ALA A 203 20.26 -17.17 3.27
CA ALA A 203 21.08 -17.94 2.34
C ALA A 203 21.05 -19.44 2.62
N ALA A 204 21.22 -20.24 1.57
CA ALA A 204 21.23 -21.69 1.70
C ALA A 204 22.34 -22.17 2.63
N GLY A 205 21.98 -22.94 3.66
CA GLY A 205 22.91 -23.47 4.65
C GLY A 205 23.22 -22.53 5.82
N GLU A 206 22.65 -21.32 5.87
CA GLU A 206 22.74 -20.46 7.05
C GLU A 206 21.68 -20.83 8.09
N ALA A 207 22.05 -20.75 9.37
CA ALA A 207 21.09 -20.87 10.46
C ALA A 207 20.08 -19.71 10.40
N PRO A 208 18.79 -19.96 10.70
CA PRO A 208 17.82 -18.88 10.87
C PRO A 208 18.28 -17.88 11.93
N ARG A 209 18.00 -16.60 11.67
CA ARG A 209 18.28 -15.50 12.60
C ARG A 209 17.01 -14.70 12.88
N PRO A 210 16.90 -14.05 14.05
CA PRO A 210 15.79 -13.17 14.35
C PRO A 210 15.90 -11.88 13.54
N TRP A 211 14.87 -11.61 12.74
CA TRP A 211 14.63 -10.32 12.08
C TRP A 211 13.46 -9.64 12.75
N ARG A 212 13.60 -8.35 13.07
CA ARG A 212 12.51 -7.56 13.65
C ARG A 212 12.03 -6.52 12.65
N PHE A 213 10.71 -6.40 12.54
CA PHE A 213 10.00 -5.50 11.66
C PHE A 213 9.31 -4.43 12.50
N LEU A 214 9.86 -3.22 12.49
CA LEU A 214 9.34 -2.07 13.22
C LEU A 214 8.40 -1.29 12.30
N THR A 215 7.10 -1.53 12.41
CA THR A 215 6.09 -0.90 11.54
C THR A 215 5.47 0.31 12.22
N TYR A 216 5.42 1.42 11.49
CA TYR A 216 4.82 2.69 11.88
C TYR A 216 3.70 2.99 10.90
N HIS A 217 2.46 3.03 11.39
CA HIS A 217 1.32 3.45 10.59
C HIS A 217 1.02 4.93 10.83
N PHE A 218 0.96 5.69 9.76
CA PHE A 218 0.58 7.10 9.76
C PHE A 218 -0.83 7.25 9.22
N VAL A 219 -1.71 7.89 9.98
CA VAL A 219 -3.09 8.15 9.57
C VAL A 219 -3.21 9.59 9.07
N PHE A 220 -3.86 9.78 7.92
CA PHE A 220 -4.10 11.08 7.32
C PHE A 220 -5.60 11.33 7.22
N ARG A 221 -5.99 12.61 7.38
CA ARG A 221 -7.39 13.02 7.30
C ARG A 221 -7.99 12.84 5.90
N HIS A 222 -7.17 13.08 4.89
CA HIS A 222 -7.53 13.00 3.48
C HIS A 222 -6.38 12.35 2.72
N SER A 223 -6.69 11.60 1.68
CA SER A 223 -5.72 11.20 0.66
C SER A 223 -6.31 11.38 -0.74
N GLY A 224 -5.54 11.99 -1.61
CA GLY A 224 -5.93 12.34 -2.96
C GLY A 224 -5.24 11.51 -4.04
N LEU A 225 -5.41 11.92 -5.29
CA LEU A 225 -4.66 11.37 -6.43
C LEU A 225 -3.19 11.80 -6.37
N VAL A 226 -2.34 11.16 -7.16
CA VAL A 226 -0.92 11.54 -7.28
C VAL A 226 -0.74 12.96 -7.79
N ALA A 227 0.18 13.76 -7.27
CA ALA A 227 0.25 15.20 -7.60
C ALA A 227 0.75 15.51 -9.04
N GLY A 228 1.40 14.55 -9.71
CA GLY A 228 1.95 14.67 -11.06
C GLY A 228 0.97 14.31 -12.18
N LEU A 229 -0.34 14.44 -11.96
CA LEU A 229 -1.32 14.29 -13.03
C LEU A 229 -1.10 15.32 -14.14
N SER A 230 -1.24 14.90 -15.39
CA SER A 230 -1.35 15.83 -16.51
C SER A 230 -2.61 16.71 -16.36
N TRP A 231 -2.64 17.83 -17.08
CA TRP A 231 -3.75 18.79 -17.00
C TRP A 231 -5.11 18.17 -17.37
N TRP A 232 -5.14 17.29 -18.37
CA TRP A 232 -6.38 16.66 -18.82
C TRP A 232 -6.83 15.55 -17.87
N GLN A 233 -5.90 14.79 -17.27
CA GLN A 233 -6.22 13.83 -16.22
C GLN A 233 -6.82 14.55 -15.01
N SER A 234 -6.19 15.65 -14.59
CA SER A 234 -6.68 16.47 -13.47
C SER A 234 -8.07 17.03 -13.75
N LEU A 235 -8.32 17.54 -14.96
CA LEU A 235 -9.63 18.03 -15.35
C LEU A 235 -10.68 16.90 -15.34
N GLY A 236 -10.39 15.78 -16.01
CA GLY A 236 -11.31 14.65 -16.12
C GLY A 236 -11.68 14.07 -14.76
N MET A 237 -10.69 13.87 -13.89
CA MET A 237 -10.89 13.35 -12.54
C MET A 237 -11.56 14.40 -11.63
N GLY A 238 -11.25 15.68 -11.78
CA GLY A 238 -11.84 16.77 -11.01
C GLY A 238 -13.34 16.97 -11.28
N LEU A 239 -13.84 16.51 -12.43
CA LEU A 239 -15.28 16.52 -12.74
C LEU A 239 -16.07 15.43 -12.01
N VAL A 240 -15.39 14.40 -11.51
CA VAL A 240 -16.02 13.22 -10.87
C VAL A 240 -15.67 13.07 -9.39
N GLY A 241 -14.81 13.93 -8.84
CA GLY A 241 -14.46 13.95 -7.42
C GLY A 241 -13.40 14.98 -7.05
N ASP A 242 -13.20 15.17 -5.75
CA ASP A 242 -12.10 15.98 -5.23
C ASP A 242 -10.77 15.24 -5.44
N LEU A 243 -9.82 15.91 -6.08
CA LEU A 243 -8.49 15.35 -6.32
C LEU A 243 -7.70 15.18 -5.03
N ASN A 244 -8.03 15.91 -3.96
CA ASN A 244 -7.35 15.85 -2.65
C ASN A 244 -8.00 14.85 -1.68
N ASP A 245 -9.21 14.37 -1.96
CA ASP A 245 -9.91 13.31 -1.23
C ASP A 245 -10.48 12.28 -2.22
N TRP A 246 -9.57 11.49 -2.75
CA TRP A 246 -9.85 10.49 -3.76
C TRP A 246 -9.60 9.07 -3.24
N HIS A 247 -8.37 8.78 -2.82
CA HIS A 247 -7.87 7.45 -2.49
C HIS A 247 -7.92 7.18 -0.99
N GLN A 248 -9.09 6.77 -0.47
CA GLN A 248 -9.20 6.49 0.95
C GLN A 248 -8.33 5.33 1.42
N LEU A 249 -7.91 4.44 0.52
CA LEU A 249 -6.95 3.35 0.82
C LEU A 249 -5.65 3.87 1.46
N ASP A 250 -5.25 5.09 1.11
CA ASP A 250 -4.03 5.73 1.63
C ASP A 250 -4.33 6.70 2.79
N HIS A 251 -5.51 6.58 3.43
CA HIS A 251 -5.76 7.22 4.72
C HIS A 251 -4.88 6.67 5.83
N TYR A 252 -4.33 5.47 5.65
CA TYR A 252 -3.23 5.02 6.48
C TYR A 252 -2.16 4.31 5.67
N THR A 253 -0.96 4.85 5.76
CA THR A 253 0.24 4.32 5.10
C THR A 253 1.18 3.74 6.13
N ALA A 254 1.90 2.68 5.75
CA ALA A 254 2.88 2.05 6.62
C ALA A 254 4.32 2.29 6.15
N ALA A 255 5.20 2.54 7.12
CA ALA A 255 6.64 2.38 6.96
C ALA A 255 7.13 1.30 7.91
N THR A 256 7.88 0.32 7.42
CA THR A 256 8.47 -0.74 8.23
C THR A 256 9.98 -0.69 8.13
N ILE A 257 10.65 -0.51 9.26
CA ILE A 257 12.11 -0.62 9.36
C ILE A 257 12.45 -2.04 9.75
N VAL A 258 13.24 -2.72 8.91
CA VAL A 258 13.76 -4.05 9.21
C VAL A 258 15.09 -3.88 9.91
N ILE A 259 15.24 -4.50 11.08
CA ILE A 259 16.50 -4.51 11.82
C ILE A 259 17.01 -5.94 12.01
N ASN A 260 18.33 -6.08 12.07
CA ASN A 260 19.01 -7.36 12.33
C ASN A 260 19.13 -7.65 13.84
N GLU A 261 19.81 -8.74 14.19
CA GLU A 261 20.05 -9.18 15.58
C GLU A 261 20.86 -8.18 16.42
N THR A 262 21.61 -7.29 15.77
CA THR A 262 22.37 -6.20 16.41
C THR A 262 21.59 -4.89 16.50
N GLU A 263 20.29 -4.93 16.20
CA GLU A 263 19.39 -3.78 16.16
C GLU A 263 19.80 -2.71 15.13
N GLN A 264 20.57 -3.09 14.11
CA GLN A 264 20.93 -2.19 13.02
C GLN A 264 19.85 -2.19 11.93
N PRO A 265 19.40 -1.02 11.45
CA PRO A 265 18.51 -0.94 10.29
C PRO A 265 19.19 -1.51 9.04
N VAL A 266 18.57 -2.51 8.43
CA VAL A 266 19.05 -3.14 7.20
C VAL A 266 18.20 -2.78 5.98
N ALA A 267 16.92 -2.48 6.19
CA ALA A 267 16.00 -2.15 5.11
C ALA A 267 14.84 -1.26 5.59
N LEU A 268 14.22 -0.60 4.62
CA LEU A 268 13.01 0.20 4.76
C LEU A 268 11.97 -0.34 3.78
N MET A 269 10.84 -0.81 4.28
CA MET A 269 9.68 -1.19 3.48
C MET A 269 8.65 -0.08 3.55
N LEU A 270 8.15 0.37 2.40
CA LEU A 270 7.15 1.44 2.32
C LEU A 270 5.92 0.94 1.58
N GLN A 271 4.75 1.28 2.12
CA GLN A 271 3.49 1.09 1.40
C GLN A 271 3.41 2.10 0.26
N GLN A 272 3.35 1.59 -0.97
CA GLN A 272 3.33 2.37 -2.21
C GLN A 272 2.43 1.67 -3.23
N HIS A 273 1.58 2.41 -3.93
CA HIS A 273 0.79 1.93 -5.08
C HIS A 273 0.00 0.63 -4.80
N ASN A 274 -0.66 0.54 -3.65
CA ASN A 274 -1.36 -0.66 -3.17
C ASN A 274 -0.47 -1.92 -3.02
N GLY A 275 0.84 -1.72 -2.81
CA GLY A 275 1.82 -2.76 -2.56
C GLY A 275 2.89 -2.31 -1.54
N MET A 276 3.97 -3.09 -1.45
CA MET A 276 5.13 -2.79 -0.62
C MET A 276 6.38 -2.70 -1.50
N HIS A 277 7.21 -1.69 -1.28
CA HIS A 277 8.55 -1.58 -1.87
C HIS A 277 9.61 -1.58 -0.77
N THR A 278 10.62 -2.43 -0.92
CA THR A 278 11.76 -2.56 -0.03
C THR A 278 12.98 -1.86 -0.60
N TYR A 279 13.57 -0.98 0.21
CA TYR A 279 14.85 -0.32 -0.02
C TYR A 279 15.87 -0.84 0.99
N VAL A 280 17.06 -1.23 0.53
CA VAL A 280 18.13 -1.75 1.40
C VAL A 280 19.05 -0.60 1.84
N VAL A 281 19.35 -0.52 3.13
CA VAL A 281 20.25 0.50 3.69
C VAL A 281 21.65 0.29 3.14
N GLY A 282 22.30 1.35 2.66
CA GLY A 282 23.62 1.27 2.03
C GLY A 282 23.59 0.78 0.58
N GLU A 283 22.45 0.42 0.01
CA GLU A 283 22.37 0.13 -1.42
C GLU A 283 22.21 1.41 -2.24
N THR A 284 23.02 1.55 -3.29
CA THR A 284 22.93 2.66 -4.25
C THR A 284 21.90 2.33 -5.33
N VAL A 285 20.95 3.24 -5.53
CA VAL A 285 19.95 3.23 -6.60
C VAL A 285 20.11 4.51 -7.41
N GLY A 286 20.69 4.39 -8.61
CA GLY A 286 21.07 5.54 -9.43
C GLY A 286 22.21 6.34 -8.78
N ASP A 287 21.97 7.61 -8.52
CA ASP A 287 22.87 8.55 -7.84
C ASP A 287 22.58 8.72 -6.33
N TRP A 288 21.59 7.96 -5.82
CA TRP A 288 21.13 8.06 -4.45
C TRP A 288 21.35 6.77 -3.66
N GLN A 289 21.55 6.88 -2.35
CA GLN A 289 21.69 5.74 -1.45
C GLN A 289 20.82 5.97 -0.20
N LEU A 290 20.10 4.93 0.22
CA LEU A 290 19.40 4.96 1.50
C LEU A 290 20.43 4.92 2.63
N ALA A 291 20.50 5.96 3.44
CA ALA A 291 21.36 6.01 4.62
C ALA A 291 20.58 6.57 5.81
N PRO A 292 20.88 6.12 7.04
CA PRO A 292 20.41 6.80 8.24
C PRO A 292 20.89 8.25 8.27
N SER A 293 20.08 9.12 8.88
CA SER A 293 20.45 10.49 9.18
C SER A 293 21.57 10.54 10.23
N VAL A 294 22.12 11.74 10.50
CA VAL A 294 23.17 11.94 11.51
C VAL A 294 22.77 11.41 12.89
N ASP A 295 21.48 11.41 13.22
CA ASP A 295 20.96 10.87 14.48
C ASP A 295 20.67 9.35 14.44
N GLY A 296 21.07 8.66 13.37
CA GLY A 296 20.90 7.22 13.18
C GLY A 296 19.50 6.78 12.75
N ARG A 297 18.56 7.71 12.52
CA ARG A 297 17.18 7.39 12.11
C ARG A 297 17.02 7.48 10.59
N LEU A 298 16.18 6.62 10.02
CA LEU A 298 15.83 6.71 8.60
C LEU A 298 14.84 7.86 8.37
N ALA A 299 14.96 8.53 7.24
CA ALA A 299 14.09 9.64 6.84
C ALA A 299 13.19 9.23 5.67
N ILE A 300 11.93 9.69 5.70
CA ILE A 300 10.86 9.33 4.78
C ILE A 300 10.14 10.61 4.36
N ASP A 301 9.85 10.77 3.08
CA ASP A 301 9.02 11.85 2.54
C ASP A 301 7.58 11.39 2.33
N VAL A 302 6.64 12.29 2.61
CA VAL A 302 5.22 12.13 2.24
C VAL A 302 4.96 12.80 0.90
N ALA A 303 4.27 12.12 -0.01
CA ALA A 303 3.82 12.70 -1.28
C ALA A 303 2.80 13.82 -1.05
N ILE A 304 2.84 14.85 -1.90
CA ILE A 304 2.05 16.10 -1.74
C ILE A 304 0.55 15.86 -1.60
N ARG A 305 0.00 14.81 -2.24
CA ARG A 305 -1.45 14.62 -2.32
C ARG A 305 -1.92 13.20 -2.02
N SER A 306 -1.19 12.15 -2.41
CA SER A 306 -1.56 10.74 -2.16
C SER A 306 -1.19 10.24 -0.76
N ASN A 307 -0.42 11.02 0.00
CA ASN A 307 0.25 10.60 1.23
C ASN A 307 1.21 9.40 1.11
N GLU A 308 1.44 8.87 -0.10
CA GLU A 308 2.36 7.75 -0.28
C GLU A 308 3.76 8.11 0.27
N LEU A 309 4.41 7.10 0.83
CA LEU A 309 5.68 7.26 1.52
C LEU A 309 6.83 6.92 0.59
N TYR A 310 7.88 7.74 0.58
CA TYR A 310 9.09 7.50 -0.20
C TYR A 310 10.34 7.69 0.67
N PRO A 311 11.47 7.05 0.34
CA PRO A 311 12.71 7.36 1.03
C PRO A 311 13.09 8.83 0.81
N HIS A 312 13.54 9.47 1.89
CA HIS A 312 13.87 10.89 1.86
C HIS A 312 14.91 11.23 0.80
N ARG A 313 14.61 12.25 -0.01
CA ARG A 313 15.56 12.89 -0.92
C ARG A 313 15.40 14.40 -0.81
N PRO A 314 16.50 15.17 -0.73
CA PRO A 314 16.40 16.62 -0.67
C PRO A 314 15.76 17.19 -1.95
N GLY A 315 14.99 18.26 -1.78
CA GLY A 315 14.34 18.95 -2.89
C GLY A 315 13.18 18.18 -3.52
N ARG A 316 12.61 18.76 -4.58
CA ARG A 316 11.45 18.19 -5.26
C ARG A 316 11.82 16.96 -6.08
N GLN A 317 11.11 15.85 -5.86
CA GLN A 317 11.28 14.61 -6.60
C GLN A 317 10.01 14.22 -7.36
N VAL A 318 10.19 13.57 -8.49
CA VAL A 318 9.13 12.93 -9.28
C VAL A 318 9.27 11.43 -9.11
N ARG A 319 8.22 10.76 -8.63
CA ARG A 319 8.21 9.32 -8.33
C ARG A 319 7.22 8.62 -9.26
N PRO A 320 7.63 7.62 -10.05
CA PRO A 320 6.68 6.84 -10.85
C PRO A 320 5.55 6.31 -9.98
N ALA A 321 4.31 6.50 -10.41
CA ALA A 321 3.14 6.06 -9.66
C ALA A 321 2.08 5.40 -10.54
N VAL A 322 1.41 4.40 -9.99
CA VAL A 322 0.40 3.59 -10.67
C VAL A 322 -0.70 3.19 -9.70
N ASP A 323 -1.90 2.96 -10.23
CA ASP A 323 -3.04 2.58 -9.38
C ASP A 323 -2.82 1.22 -8.70
N PHE A 324 -2.20 0.26 -9.41
CA PHE A 324 -1.88 -1.07 -8.89
C PHE A 324 -0.59 -1.60 -9.51
N VAL A 325 0.23 -2.27 -8.69
CA VAL A 325 1.38 -3.02 -9.16
C VAL A 325 0.93 -4.28 -9.91
N SER A 326 1.36 -4.41 -11.16
CA SER A 326 1.09 -5.56 -12.03
C SER A 326 2.24 -5.79 -13.01
N ALA A 327 2.21 -6.91 -13.72
CA ALA A 327 3.18 -7.19 -14.79
C ALA A 327 3.23 -6.09 -15.88
N GLN A 328 2.14 -5.34 -16.07
CA GLN A 328 2.08 -4.24 -17.04
C GLN A 328 2.64 -2.93 -16.49
N THR A 329 2.45 -2.66 -15.20
CA THR A 329 2.82 -1.38 -14.56
C THR A 329 4.21 -1.41 -13.93
N LEU A 330 4.69 -2.58 -13.49
CA LEU A 330 6.00 -2.74 -12.86
C LEU A 330 7.17 -2.21 -13.71
N PRO A 331 7.24 -2.45 -15.05
CA PRO A 331 8.32 -1.89 -15.86
C PRO A 331 8.39 -0.35 -15.82
N TYR A 332 7.26 0.34 -15.68
CA TYR A 332 7.22 1.79 -15.54
C TYR A 332 7.69 2.22 -14.15
N LEU A 333 7.21 1.56 -13.09
CA LEU A 333 7.65 1.83 -11.71
C LEU A 333 9.16 1.67 -11.55
N MET A 334 9.74 0.69 -12.23
CA MET A 334 11.18 0.44 -12.23
C MET A 334 11.97 1.36 -13.18
N GLY A 335 11.33 2.31 -13.88
CA GLY A 335 12.01 3.18 -14.85
C GLY A 335 12.56 2.45 -16.09
N LEU A 336 12.12 1.22 -16.35
CA LEU A 336 12.56 0.39 -17.48
C LEU A 336 11.72 0.61 -18.75
N ARG A 337 10.56 1.26 -18.62
CA ARG A 337 9.68 1.64 -19.73
C ARG A 337 9.07 3.02 -19.49
N PRO A 338 8.75 3.77 -20.57
CA PRO A 338 7.99 5.01 -20.43
C PRO A 338 6.60 4.73 -19.85
N GLY A 339 6.04 5.77 -19.21
CA GLY A 339 4.67 5.72 -18.69
C GLY A 339 3.64 5.55 -19.79
N THR A 340 2.52 4.96 -19.41
CA THR A 340 1.30 4.89 -20.25
C THR A 340 0.36 6.04 -19.88
N LEU A 341 -0.79 6.16 -20.54
CA LEU A 341 -1.80 7.16 -20.17
C LEU A 341 -2.47 6.88 -18.80
N ARG A 342 -2.24 5.68 -18.24
CA ARG A 342 -2.61 5.30 -16.87
C ARG A 342 -1.49 5.49 -15.86
N SER A 343 -0.30 5.85 -16.34
CA SER A 343 0.82 6.17 -15.48
C SER A 343 0.74 7.64 -15.11
N SER A 344 1.11 7.94 -13.88
CA SER A 344 1.35 9.30 -13.44
C SER A 344 2.49 9.29 -12.44
N ALA A 345 2.69 10.38 -11.73
CA ALA A 345 3.80 10.49 -10.80
C ALA A 345 3.33 11.08 -9.49
N ASP A 346 3.82 10.50 -8.41
CA ASP A 346 3.84 11.19 -7.15
C ASP A 346 4.94 12.22 -7.12
N ILE A 347 4.72 13.23 -6.26
CA ILE A 347 5.66 14.31 -6.06
C ILE A 347 5.93 14.40 -4.57
N THR A 348 7.20 14.30 -4.19
CA THR A 348 7.67 14.63 -2.85
C THR A 348 8.46 15.93 -2.89
N GLU A 349 8.31 16.76 -1.87
CA GLU A 349 9.06 18.01 -1.73
C GLU A 349 9.22 18.32 -0.24
N PRO A 350 10.17 17.69 0.46
CA PRO A 350 10.29 17.80 1.90
C PRO A 350 10.56 19.24 2.32
N ALA A 351 9.69 19.78 3.17
CA ALA A 351 9.76 21.16 3.65
C ALA A 351 9.84 21.27 5.18
N ARG A 352 9.12 20.41 5.90
CA ARG A 352 9.12 20.38 7.37
C ARG A 352 9.06 18.96 7.90
N MET A 353 9.71 18.69 9.02
CA MET A 353 9.54 17.43 9.73
C MET A 353 8.19 17.43 10.48
N ALA A 354 7.48 16.30 10.46
CA ALA A 354 6.27 16.10 11.24
C ALA A 354 6.60 15.98 12.73
N ASP A 355 5.81 16.62 13.57
CA ASP A 355 5.79 16.36 15.01
C ASP A 355 4.70 15.31 15.31
N TYR A 356 5.13 14.14 15.77
CA TYR A 356 4.24 13.04 16.11
C TYR A 356 4.79 12.22 17.27
N ARG A 357 3.88 11.54 17.97
CA ARG A 357 4.19 10.60 19.04
C ARG A 357 3.89 9.17 18.59
N LEU A 358 4.46 8.20 19.28
CA LEU A 358 4.08 6.80 19.08
C LEU A 358 2.86 6.44 19.93
N GLY A 359 1.99 5.64 19.33
CA GLY A 359 0.90 4.93 19.98
C GLY A 359 1.10 3.43 19.85
N PHE A 360 0.62 2.69 20.84
CA PHE A 360 0.77 1.24 20.87
C PHE A 360 -0.59 0.62 21.14
N LEU A 361 -1.13 -0.05 20.12
CA LEU A 361 -2.38 -0.79 20.19
C LEU A 361 -2.07 -2.29 20.13
N PRO A 362 -2.90 -3.14 20.74
CA PRO A 362 -2.76 -4.57 20.54
C PRO A 362 -3.05 -4.92 19.07
N PRO A 363 -2.31 -5.85 18.45
CA PRO A 363 -2.55 -6.23 17.05
C PRO A 363 -3.97 -6.73 16.73
N ASP A 364 -4.75 -7.21 17.69
CA ASP A 364 -6.15 -7.60 17.48
C ASP A 364 -7.15 -6.42 17.50
N ASP A 365 -6.67 -5.20 17.75
CA ASP A 365 -7.47 -3.98 17.69
C ASP A 365 -8.00 -3.69 16.27
N ALA A 366 -9.17 -3.05 16.18
CA ALA A 366 -9.85 -2.73 14.93
C ALA A 366 -8.98 -1.92 13.97
N PHE A 367 -8.07 -1.07 14.45
CA PHE A 367 -7.13 -0.38 13.55
C PHE A 367 -6.41 -1.38 12.62
N TYR A 368 -5.96 -2.50 13.15
CA TYR A 368 -5.30 -3.57 12.40
C TYR A 368 -6.29 -4.56 11.81
N ALA A 369 -7.30 -4.96 12.57
CA ALA A 369 -8.05 -6.19 12.34
C ALA A 369 -9.47 -5.99 11.75
N PHE A 370 -9.94 -4.76 11.56
CA PHE A 370 -11.32 -4.50 11.12
C PHE A 370 -11.59 -5.05 9.71
N ALA A 371 -12.46 -6.05 9.61
CA ALA A 371 -12.82 -6.71 8.36
C ALA A 371 -13.76 -5.86 7.49
N GLY A 372 -14.46 -4.88 8.06
CA GLY A 372 -15.32 -3.95 7.34
C GLY A 372 -14.53 -2.87 6.59
N TYR A 373 -15.13 -1.69 6.43
CA TYR A 373 -14.52 -0.52 5.82
C TYR A 373 -14.22 0.54 6.90
N LEU A 374 -12.97 0.99 7.00
CA LEU A 374 -12.53 2.14 7.83
C LEU A 374 -12.50 3.43 7.00
N GLY A 375 -13.52 3.61 6.18
CA GLY A 375 -13.78 4.78 5.34
C GLY A 375 -15.09 4.60 4.57
N GLU A 376 -15.45 5.59 3.79
CA GLU A 376 -16.68 5.59 3.00
C GLU A 376 -16.64 4.50 1.92
N ARG A 377 -17.78 3.83 1.70
CA ARG A 377 -17.97 3.00 0.50
C ARG A 377 -18.42 3.89 -0.66
N ARG A 378 -17.55 4.06 -1.66
CA ARG A 378 -17.76 4.95 -2.81
C ARG A 378 -18.03 4.15 -4.07
N LEU A 379 -18.75 4.75 -5.02
CA LEU A 379 -19.19 4.05 -6.24
C LEU A 379 -18.06 3.78 -7.24
N LEU A 380 -16.97 4.55 -7.19
CA LEU A 380 -15.85 4.40 -8.12
C LEU A 380 -14.74 3.54 -7.49
N PRO A 381 -14.18 2.58 -8.24
CA PRO A 381 -13.08 1.74 -7.76
C PRO A 381 -11.92 2.56 -7.20
N GLY A 382 -11.29 2.05 -6.14
CA GLY A 382 -10.11 2.68 -5.53
C GLY A 382 -10.42 3.90 -4.65
N ARG A 383 -11.70 4.22 -4.44
CA ARG A 383 -12.14 5.29 -3.53
C ARG A 383 -12.73 4.77 -2.22
N ASP A 384 -12.95 3.46 -2.11
CA ASP A 384 -13.47 2.85 -0.90
C ASP A 384 -12.49 2.97 0.27
N GLY A 385 -13.06 3.12 1.46
CA GLY A 385 -12.34 3.00 2.71
C GLY A 385 -11.61 1.65 2.83
N PRO A 386 -10.35 1.65 3.28
CA PRO A 386 -9.60 0.42 3.48
C PRO A 386 -10.19 -0.40 4.64
N PRO A 387 -10.08 -1.75 4.60
CA PRO A 387 -10.19 -2.56 5.81
C PRO A 387 -9.00 -2.30 6.74
N GLY A 388 -9.03 -2.82 7.98
CA GLY A 388 -7.94 -2.70 8.95
C GLY A 388 -6.56 -3.01 8.36
N THR A 389 -5.51 -2.41 8.91
CA THR A 389 -4.19 -2.35 8.25
C THR A 389 -3.51 -3.70 8.05
N ASP A 390 -3.99 -4.79 8.66
CA ASP A 390 -3.50 -6.13 8.37
C ASP A 390 -4.05 -6.73 7.08
N TYR A 391 -5.07 -6.14 6.47
CA TYR A 391 -5.55 -6.51 5.14
C TYR A 391 -4.81 -5.70 4.06
N ASN A 392 -3.47 -5.68 4.14
CA ASN A 392 -2.60 -4.87 3.29
C ASN A 392 -1.99 -5.61 2.09
N THR A 393 -2.08 -6.94 2.06
CA THR A 393 -1.59 -7.77 0.96
C THR A 393 -2.31 -9.11 0.95
N VAL A 394 -2.21 -9.85 -0.15
CA VAL A 394 -2.85 -11.17 -0.29
C VAL A 394 -2.29 -12.17 0.76
N PRO A 395 -3.10 -13.15 1.21
CA PRO A 395 -2.69 -14.09 2.26
C PRO A 395 -1.36 -14.83 2.01
N ALA A 396 -1.04 -15.16 0.76
CA ALA A 396 0.21 -15.83 0.40
C ALA A 396 1.47 -15.00 0.72
N LEU A 397 1.34 -13.67 0.76
CA LEU A 397 2.41 -12.72 1.09
C LEU A 397 2.29 -12.14 2.49
N LYS A 398 1.30 -12.55 3.31
CA LYS A 398 1.08 -11.95 4.63
C LYS A 398 2.26 -12.00 5.59
N PRO A 399 3.05 -13.09 5.69
CA PRO A 399 4.27 -13.09 6.48
C PRO A 399 5.18 -11.93 6.06
N LEU A 400 5.58 -11.06 7.00
CA LEU A 400 6.29 -9.81 6.67
C LEU A 400 7.60 -10.05 5.91
N TYR A 401 8.32 -11.14 6.19
CA TYR A 401 9.52 -11.47 5.44
C TYR A 401 9.25 -11.73 3.94
N ARG A 402 8.06 -12.23 3.58
CA ARG A 402 7.68 -12.41 2.18
C ARG A 402 7.42 -11.07 1.52
N GLN A 403 6.78 -10.13 2.23
CA GLN A 403 6.60 -8.77 1.73
C GLN A 403 7.95 -8.06 1.57
N TRP A 404 8.87 -8.27 2.53
CA TRP A 404 10.22 -7.74 2.49
C TRP A 404 10.98 -8.21 1.25
N VAL A 405 10.95 -9.51 0.98
CA VAL A 405 11.61 -10.14 -0.17
C VAL A 405 10.90 -9.79 -1.48
N ALA A 406 9.58 -9.93 -1.55
CA ALA A 406 8.81 -9.67 -2.77
C ALA A 406 8.82 -8.19 -3.17
N GLY A 407 8.88 -7.30 -2.19
CA GLY A 407 9.01 -5.86 -2.39
C GLY A 407 10.42 -5.42 -2.75
N TYR A 408 11.44 -6.28 -2.69
CA TYR A 408 12.81 -5.88 -2.99
C TYR A 408 13.06 -5.85 -4.50
N TRP A 409 13.23 -4.65 -5.05
CA TRP A 409 13.63 -4.43 -6.43
C TRP A 409 14.26 -3.06 -6.62
N ARG A 410 15.12 -2.96 -7.64
CA ARG A 410 15.93 -1.78 -7.91
C ARG A 410 15.49 -1.09 -9.19
N GLU A 411 15.38 0.23 -9.12
CA GLU A 411 15.13 1.06 -10.30
C GLU A 411 16.22 0.77 -11.37
N GLY A 412 15.80 0.64 -12.63
CA GLY A 412 16.67 0.35 -13.76
C GLY A 412 17.18 -1.10 -13.84
N ASN A 413 16.81 -2.00 -12.91
CA ASN A 413 17.32 -3.38 -12.91
C ASN A 413 16.38 -4.35 -13.65
N SER A 414 16.72 -4.69 -14.90
CA SER A 414 15.96 -5.66 -15.71
C SER A 414 16.02 -7.09 -15.17
N GLY A 415 17.07 -7.44 -14.42
CA GLY A 415 17.17 -8.73 -13.73
C GLY A 415 16.09 -8.88 -12.66
N ASP A 416 15.86 -7.83 -11.87
CA ASP A 416 14.79 -7.80 -10.86
C ASP A 416 13.42 -7.92 -11.52
N LEU A 417 13.18 -7.20 -12.62
CA LEU A 417 11.94 -7.30 -13.39
C LEU A 417 11.66 -8.75 -13.83
N ASN A 418 12.67 -9.42 -14.42
CA ASN A 418 12.51 -10.79 -14.89
C ASN A 418 12.20 -11.78 -13.78
N ARG A 419 12.68 -11.55 -12.55
CA ARG A 419 12.38 -12.40 -11.38
C ARG A 419 10.99 -12.14 -10.81
N LEU A 420 10.49 -10.91 -10.90
CA LEU A 420 9.20 -10.50 -10.32
C LEU A 420 8.01 -10.72 -11.25
N LEU A 421 8.20 -10.63 -12.57
CA LEU A 421 7.12 -10.85 -13.54
C LEU A 421 6.38 -12.20 -13.33
N PRO A 422 7.07 -13.33 -13.06
CA PRO A 422 6.40 -14.57 -12.70
C PRO A 422 5.49 -14.45 -11.48
N MET A 423 5.89 -13.72 -10.43
CA MET A 423 5.12 -13.55 -9.17
C MET A 423 3.80 -12.79 -9.37
N MET A 424 3.73 -11.97 -10.43
CA MET A 424 2.55 -11.15 -10.73
C MET A 424 1.52 -11.90 -11.59
N GLY A 425 1.80 -13.15 -11.99
CA GLY A 425 0.86 -13.99 -12.73
C GLY A 425 -0.21 -14.59 -11.81
N ARG A 426 -1.48 -14.44 -12.19
CA ARG A 426 -2.67 -14.83 -11.40
C ARG A 426 -2.71 -16.30 -10.92
N ASP A 427 -2.01 -17.21 -11.60
CA ASP A 427 -2.03 -18.66 -11.32
C ASP A 427 -0.65 -19.24 -10.96
N THR A 428 0.29 -18.38 -10.58
CA THR A 428 1.64 -18.84 -10.25
C THR A 428 1.77 -19.11 -8.77
N ASN A 429 2.39 -20.24 -8.41
CA ASN A 429 2.87 -20.45 -7.06
C ASN A 429 4.03 -19.46 -6.83
N PRO A 430 3.92 -18.49 -5.90
CA PRO A 430 4.96 -17.49 -5.71
C PRO A 430 6.20 -18.04 -5.01
N GLU A 431 6.14 -19.23 -4.40
CA GLU A 431 7.23 -19.78 -3.58
C GLU A 431 8.59 -19.85 -4.29
N PRO A 432 8.73 -20.36 -5.53
CA PRO A 432 10.04 -20.43 -6.17
C PRO A 432 10.65 -19.05 -6.41
N ALA A 433 9.82 -18.07 -6.76
CA ALA A 433 10.28 -16.71 -7.01
C ALA A 433 10.61 -15.97 -5.71
N ILE A 434 9.83 -16.18 -4.63
CA ILE A 434 10.17 -15.71 -3.28
C ILE A 434 11.51 -16.30 -2.85
N GLN A 435 11.72 -17.61 -3.00
CA GLN A 435 12.99 -18.27 -2.64
C GLN A 435 14.17 -17.68 -3.42
N GLN A 436 14.04 -17.51 -4.74
CA GLN A 436 15.08 -16.89 -5.55
C GLN A 436 15.36 -15.46 -5.10
N GLN A 437 14.33 -14.70 -4.75
CA GLN A 437 14.48 -13.33 -4.33
C GLN A 437 15.02 -13.18 -2.90
N THR A 438 14.76 -14.15 -2.02
CA THR A 438 15.40 -14.27 -0.70
C THR A 438 16.91 -14.40 -0.87
N ILE A 439 17.36 -15.26 -1.80
CA ILE A 439 18.79 -15.45 -2.08
C ILE A 439 19.42 -14.15 -2.60
N GLU A 440 18.78 -13.46 -3.54
CA GLU A 440 19.29 -12.18 -4.07
C GLU A 440 19.39 -11.11 -2.97
N LEU A 441 18.37 -11.00 -2.12
CA LEU A 441 18.38 -10.07 -1.00
C LEU A 441 19.48 -10.45 0.01
N GLY A 442 19.62 -11.72 0.36
CA GLY A 442 20.68 -12.20 1.25
C GLY A 442 22.09 -11.92 0.71
N LEU A 443 22.32 -12.12 -0.59
CA LEU A 443 23.58 -11.75 -1.25
C LEU A 443 23.83 -10.24 -1.20
N THR A 444 22.77 -9.43 -1.36
CA THR A 444 22.85 -7.98 -1.26
C THR A 444 23.26 -7.55 0.17
N LEU A 445 22.57 -8.06 1.19
CA LEU A 445 22.88 -7.76 2.59
C LEU A 445 24.32 -8.17 2.95
N LYS A 446 24.74 -9.37 2.56
CA LYS A 446 26.11 -9.86 2.77
C LYS A 446 27.17 -8.98 2.11
N ARG A 447 26.92 -8.50 0.88
CA ARG A 447 27.83 -7.58 0.17
C ARG A 447 27.96 -6.24 0.88
N LEU A 448 26.90 -5.80 1.55
CA LEU A 448 26.86 -4.55 2.32
C LEU A 448 27.37 -4.73 3.77
N GLY A 449 27.65 -5.96 4.20
CA GLY A 449 28.10 -6.27 5.56
C GLY A 449 26.99 -6.19 6.61
N LEU A 450 25.74 -6.43 6.20
CA LEU A 450 24.53 -6.33 7.04
C LEU A 450 24.02 -7.67 7.57
#